data_AF-A0A959KXP5-F1
#
_entry.id   AF-A0A959KXP5-F1
#
_cell.length_a   1.000
_cell.length_b   1.000
_cell.length_c   1.000
_cell.angle_alpha   90.00
_cell.angle_beta   90.00
_cell.angle_gamma   90.00
#
_symmetry.space_group_name_H-M   'P 1'
#
loop_
_entity.id
_entity.type
_entity.pdbx_description
1 polymer ?
#
loop_
_entity_poly.entity_id
_entity_poly.type
_entity_poly.pdbx_seq_one_letter_code
_entity_poly.pdbx_strand_id
1 'polypeptide(L)'
;KVRRGWTKSYDVPFLLRFRGAKEKLSYTQFGPNGLQAEVACVSKFKSVELPLLRDYFSIPLDLDNFFAGNIAFGDGESNWDFLLHNPNGDFLRKEASAGFVQSAAGKRFEIVAVRGLKGQPDWMKELAVYGHEFHLDGRVVAAVSTVNKGTVWIDPELDGELKTVVAAVATGLLLRTGVEETAVDSLDS
;
A
#
# COMPACT_ATOMS: atom_id res chain seq x y z
N LYS A 1 -4.17 0.07 -17.35
CA LYS A 1 -4.41 1.50 -17.67
C LYS A 1 -4.74 2.21 -16.36
N VAL A 2 -3.88 3.12 -15.88
CA VAL A 2 -4.09 3.82 -14.60
C VAL A 2 -5.13 4.92 -14.79
N ARG A 3 -6.19 4.96 -13.99
CA ARG A 3 -7.15 6.06 -13.98
C ARG A 3 -6.77 7.01 -12.84
N ARG A 4 -6.36 8.23 -13.18
CA ARG A 4 -6.06 9.31 -12.22
C ARG A 4 -7.14 10.38 -12.36
N GLY A 5 -7.83 10.70 -11.25
CA GLY A 5 -8.88 11.73 -11.21
C GLY A 5 -10.05 11.35 -10.31
N TRP A 6 -10.85 12.35 -9.91
CA TRP A 6 -12.09 12.15 -9.15
C TRP A 6 -13.06 11.26 -9.93
N THR A 7 -13.08 9.96 -9.61
CA THR A 7 -14.13 9.08 -10.10
C THR A 7 -15.44 9.44 -9.41
N LYS A 8 -16.29 10.21 -10.11
CA LYS A 8 -17.74 10.25 -9.83
C LYS A 8 -18.24 8.80 -9.94
N SER A 9 -18.56 8.24 -8.77
CA SER A 9 -19.40 7.06 -8.55
C SER A 9 -19.30 5.95 -9.61
N TYR A 10 -18.35 5.03 -9.42
CA TYR A 10 -18.64 3.63 -9.70
C TYR A 10 -18.77 2.96 -8.34
N ASP A 11 -19.93 2.34 -8.10
CA ASP A 11 -20.25 1.55 -6.91
C ASP A 11 -19.43 0.25 -7.00
N VAL A 12 -18.12 0.37 -6.82
CA VAL A 12 -17.27 -0.78 -6.51
C VAL A 12 -17.61 -1.13 -5.06
N PRO A 13 -18.02 -2.37 -4.76
CA PRO A 13 -18.40 -2.77 -3.41
C PRO A 13 -17.14 -2.85 -2.56
N PHE A 14 -16.65 -1.69 -2.13
CA PHE A 14 -15.69 -1.61 -1.05
C PHE A 14 -16.35 -2.21 0.20
N LEU A 15 -15.68 -3.12 0.90
CA LEU A 15 -16.00 -3.39 2.30
C LEU A 15 -15.91 -2.11 3.15
N LEU A 16 -15.10 -1.12 2.70
CA LEU A 16 -14.90 0.17 3.33
C LEU A 16 -15.31 1.36 2.45
N ARG A 17 -16.48 1.93 2.73
CA ARG A 17 -16.95 3.17 2.09
C ARG A 17 -16.21 4.39 2.64
N PHE A 18 -15.07 4.74 2.06
CA PHE A 18 -14.32 5.95 2.41
C PHE A 18 -15.02 7.21 1.84
N ARG A 19 -15.82 7.87 2.67
CA ARG A 19 -16.63 9.04 2.26
C ARG A 19 -15.86 10.37 2.19
N GLY A 20 -14.71 10.53 2.85
CA GLY A 20 -13.90 11.76 2.77
C GLY A 20 -12.39 11.56 2.67
N ALA A 21 -11.95 10.39 2.19
CA ALA A 21 -10.59 10.22 1.66
C ALA A 21 -10.32 11.26 0.56
N LYS A 22 -9.26 12.05 0.75
CA LYS A 22 -8.87 13.17 -0.14
C LYS A 22 -8.20 12.69 -1.43
N GLU A 23 -7.55 11.55 -1.39
CA GLU A 23 -6.84 10.98 -2.53
C GLU A 23 -7.32 9.55 -2.76
N LYS A 24 -7.90 9.31 -3.94
CA LYS A 24 -8.41 8.01 -4.38
C LYS A 24 -7.69 7.63 -5.68
N LEU A 25 -7.15 6.42 -5.74
CA LEU A 25 -6.49 5.85 -6.91
C LEU A 25 -7.13 4.51 -7.24
N SER A 26 -7.29 4.20 -8.53
CA SER A 26 -7.69 2.86 -8.95
C SER A 26 -7.00 2.43 -10.25
N TYR A 27 -6.71 1.14 -10.34
CA TYR A 27 -6.05 0.52 -11.48
C TYR A 27 -6.27 -0.99 -11.50
N THR A 28 -6.22 -1.56 -12.69
CA THR A 28 -6.14 -3.01 -12.88
C THR A 28 -4.69 -3.47 -12.78
N GLN A 29 -4.43 -4.42 -11.89
CA GLN A 29 -3.18 -5.17 -11.80
C GLN A 29 -3.28 -6.44 -12.63
N PHE A 30 -2.27 -6.68 -13.46
CA PHE A 30 -2.16 -7.91 -14.26
C PHE A 30 -1.13 -8.83 -13.61
N GLY A 31 -1.53 -10.08 -13.43
CA GLY A 31 -0.75 -11.18 -12.89
C GLY A 31 -0.34 -12.20 -13.96
N PRO A 32 0.36 -13.27 -13.55
CA PRO A 32 0.68 -14.38 -14.45
C PRO A 32 -0.58 -15.12 -14.91
N ASN A 33 -0.49 -15.82 -16.04
CA ASN A 33 -1.56 -16.65 -16.60
C ASN A 33 -2.89 -15.92 -16.86
N GLY A 34 -2.84 -14.61 -17.12
CA GLY A 34 -4.02 -13.80 -17.41
C GLY A 34 -4.83 -13.41 -16.16
N LEU A 35 -4.31 -13.69 -14.96
CA LEU A 35 -4.92 -13.26 -13.70
C LEU A 35 -5.00 -11.73 -13.67
N GLN A 36 -6.14 -11.21 -13.19
CA GLN A 36 -6.40 -9.78 -13.11
C GLN A 36 -7.04 -9.45 -11.77
N ALA A 37 -6.59 -8.35 -11.19
CA ALA A 37 -7.17 -7.79 -9.99
C ALA A 37 -7.49 -6.31 -10.20
N GLU A 38 -8.67 -5.90 -9.76
CA GLU A 38 -9.02 -4.49 -9.64
C GLU A 38 -8.53 -3.98 -8.29
N VAL A 39 -7.77 -2.89 -8.31
CA VAL A 39 -7.16 -2.32 -7.12
C VAL A 39 -7.70 -0.93 -6.90
N ALA A 40 -8.11 -0.67 -5.66
CA ALA A 40 -8.56 0.64 -5.24
C ALA A 40 -7.83 1.05 -3.96
N CYS A 41 -7.24 2.24 -3.98
CA CYS A 41 -6.40 2.75 -2.91
C CYS A 41 -6.91 4.11 -2.43
N VAL A 42 -6.69 4.40 -1.15
CA VAL A 42 -6.96 5.67 -0.50
C VAL A 42 -5.76 6.14 0.31
N SER A 43 -5.50 7.45 0.28
CA SER A 43 -4.48 8.12 1.12
C SER A 43 -5.05 9.36 1.82
N LYS A 44 -4.37 9.78 2.90
CA LYS A 44 -4.62 11.04 3.63
C LYS A 44 -6.07 11.20 4.14
N PHE A 45 -6.61 10.18 4.80
CA PHE A 45 -7.88 10.32 5.54
C PHE A 45 -7.62 10.72 7.00
N LYS A 46 -8.51 11.54 7.58
CA LYS A 46 -8.46 11.97 8.98
C LYS A 46 -9.06 10.90 9.89
N SER A 47 -8.61 10.84 11.15
CA SER A 47 -9.09 9.88 12.16
C SER A 47 -10.61 9.91 12.46
N VAL A 48 -11.36 10.88 11.96
CA VAL A 48 -12.82 10.97 12.18
C VAL A 48 -13.66 10.11 11.22
N GLU A 49 -13.07 9.50 10.18
CA GLU A 49 -13.75 8.56 9.26
C GLU A 49 -13.58 7.08 9.64
N LEU A 50 -13.00 6.83 10.82
CA LEU A 50 -12.48 5.55 11.31
C LEU A 50 -13.44 4.50 11.92
N PRO A 51 -14.74 4.74 12.21
CA PRO A 51 -15.57 3.72 12.87
C PRO A 51 -15.61 2.37 12.12
N LEU A 52 -15.68 2.40 10.78
CA LEU A 52 -15.68 1.20 9.94
C LEU A 52 -14.33 0.46 9.92
N LEU A 53 -13.22 1.17 10.18
CA LEU A 53 -11.88 0.58 10.20
C LEU A 53 -11.55 -0.09 11.55
N ARG A 54 -12.10 0.44 12.66
CA ARG A 54 -11.87 -0.14 14.01
C ARG A 54 -12.43 -1.57 14.12
N ASP A 55 -13.64 -1.78 13.60
CA ASP A 55 -14.33 -3.08 13.69
C ASP A 55 -13.64 -4.16 12.85
N TYR A 56 -12.96 -3.77 11.76
CA TYR A 56 -12.30 -4.71 10.86
C TYR A 56 -10.83 -4.95 11.21
N PHE A 57 -10.13 -3.96 11.76
CA PHE A 57 -8.67 -3.99 11.86
C PHE A 57 -8.10 -4.01 13.28
N SER A 58 -8.90 -3.88 14.35
CA SER A 58 -8.45 -3.98 15.76
C SER A 58 -7.20 -3.15 16.11
N ILE A 59 -6.94 -2.04 15.41
CA ILE A 59 -5.80 -1.17 15.65
C ILE A 59 -6.29 0.15 16.25
N PRO A 60 -5.65 0.69 17.31
CA PRO A 60 -5.90 2.04 17.78
C PRO A 60 -5.32 3.05 16.77
N LEU A 61 -6.20 3.60 15.94
CA LEU A 61 -5.89 4.50 14.83
C LEU A 61 -5.99 5.97 15.28
N ASP A 62 -4.98 6.47 16.00
CA ASP A 62 -4.80 7.90 16.32
C ASP A 62 -3.75 8.56 15.41
N LEU A 63 -3.64 8.13 14.15
CA LEU A 63 -2.57 8.57 13.25
C LEU A 63 -3.12 9.37 12.07
N ASP A 64 -2.49 10.51 11.80
CA ASP A 64 -2.58 11.17 10.51
C ASP A 64 -1.54 10.52 9.58
N ASN A 65 -1.95 10.11 8.37
CA ASN A 65 -1.16 9.45 7.29
C ASN A 65 -1.21 7.92 7.22
N PHE A 66 -2.31 7.40 6.67
CA PHE A 66 -2.44 6.02 6.22
C PHE A 66 -2.50 5.92 4.69
N PHE A 67 -2.08 4.76 4.19
CA PHE A 67 -2.34 4.30 2.84
C PHE A 67 -3.04 2.95 2.94
N ALA A 68 -4.25 2.86 2.43
CA ALA A 68 -5.07 1.65 2.53
C ALA A 68 -5.73 1.34 1.20
N GLY A 69 -6.18 0.10 1.04
CA GLY A 69 -6.89 -0.27 -0.17
C GLY A 69 -7.35 -1.71 -0.17
N ASN A 70 -8.04 -2.05 -1.25
CA ASN A 70 -8.57 -3.36 -1.52
C ASN A 70 -8.11 -3.83 -2.91
N ILE A 71 -7.90 -5.13 -3.03
CA ILE A 71 -7.52 -5.86 -4.23
C ILE A 71 -8.57 -6.94 -4.43
N ALA A 72 -9.35 -6.82 -5.51
CA ALA A 72 -10.44 -7.74 -5.83
C ALA A 72 -10.14 -8.50 -7.11
N PHE A 73 -10.16 -9.83 -7.05
CA PHE A 73 -10.05 -10.68 -8.22
C PHE A 73 -11.42 -10.88 -8.88
N GLY A 74 -11.43 -11.17 -10.19
CA GLY A 74 -12.66 -11.25 -10.98
C GLY A 74 -13.63 -12.37 -10.61
N ASP A 75 -13.21 -13.30 -9.75
CA ASP A 75 -14.08 -14.36 -9.20
C ASP A 75 -14.99 -13.88 -8.06
N GLY A 76 -14.72 -12.70 -7.49
CA GLY A 76 -15.47 -12.14 -6.36
C GLY A 76 -15.25 -12.86 -5.02
N GLU A 77 -14.51 -13.96 -5.01
CA GLU A 77 -14.24 -14.79 -3.83
C GLU A 77 -12.88 -14.47 -3.22
N SER A 78 -11.88 -14.11 -4.05
CA SER A 78 -10.58 -13.65 -3.54
C SER A 78 -10.54 -12.13 -3.45
N ASN A 79 -10.55 -11.64 -2.21
CA ASN A 79 -10.38 -10.23 -1.86
C ASN A 79 -9.29 -10.08 -0.80
N TRP A 80 -8.46 -9.07 -0.99
CA TRP A 80 -7.38 -8.71 -0.08
C TRP A 80 -7.48 -7.25 0.31
N ASP A 81 -7.31 -6.96 1.59
CA ASP A 81 -7.22 -5.61 2.12
C ASP A 81 -5.80 -5.33 2.57
N PHE A 82 -5.34 -4.11 2.34
CA PHE A 82 -4.04 -3.67 2.83
C PHE A 82 -4.16 -2.34 3.58
N LEU A 83 -3.28 -2.19 4.57
CA LEU A 83 -3.16 -0.98 5.36
C LEU A 83 -1.68 -0.76 5.68
N LEU A 84 -1.16 0.39 5.29
CA LEU A 84 0.17 0.87 5.64
C LEU A 84 -0.01 2.13 6.48
N HIS A 85 0.61 2.13 7.65
CA HIS A 85 0.70 3.32 8.48
C HIS A 85 2.02 4.03 8.17
N ASN A 86 1.94 5.34 7.99
CA ASN A 86 3.11 6.18 7.79
C ASN A 86 4.11 5.69 6.71
N PRO A 87 3.64 5.46 5.48
CA PRO A 87 4.45 4.91 4.38
C PRO A 87 5.64 5.77 3.94
N ASN A 88 5.75 7.04 4.37
CA ASN A 88 6.88 7.93 4.06
C ASN A 88 7.85 8.11 5.24
N GLY A 89 7.50 7.64 6.43
CA GLY A 89 8.28 7.84 7.65
C GLY A 89 7.78 8.99 8.53
N ASP A 90 7.93 8.77 9.83
CA ASP A 90 7.71 9.71 10.93
C ASP A 90 8.96 9.49 11.79
N PHE A 91 9.61 10.60 12.12
CA PHE A 91 10.93 10.66 12.75
C PHE A 91 10.93 10.07 14.18
N LEU A 92 9.75 9.78 14.73
CA LEU A 92 9.56 9.55 16.16
C LEU A 92 9.36 8.09 16.59
N ARG A 93 9.37 7.09 15.68
CA ARG A 93 9.10 5.69 16.06
C ARG A 93 10.23 4.73 15.69
N LYS A 94 10.70 3.99 16.70
CA LYS A 94 11.71 2.92 16.63
C LYS A 94 11.19 1.59 16.07
N GLU A 95 9.87 1.37 16.05
CA GLU A 95 9.32 0.07 15.66
C GLU A 95 9.16 -0.07 14.15
N ALA A 96 9.69 -1.17 13.63
CA ALA A 96 9.87 -1.48 12.22
C ALA A 96 8.66 -2.20 11.59
N SER A 97 7.42 -1.73 11.79
CA SER A 97 6.32 -2.18 10.94
C SER A 97 5.79 -1.01 10.12
N ALA A 98 5.38 -1.29 8.89
CA ALA A 98 4.69 -0.34 8.02
C ALA A 98 3.54 -1.06 7.32
N GLY A 99 2.72 -1.77 8.10
CA GLY A 99 1.43 -2.27 7.67
C GLY A 99 1.36 -3.76 7.37
N PHE A 100 0.29 -4.13 6.65
CA PHE A 100 0.02 -5.49 6.22
C PHE A 100 -0.87 -5.51 4.99
N VAL A 101 -0.94 -6.70 4.37
CA VAL A 101 -1.97 -7.06 3.41
C VAL A 101 -2.53 -8.44 3.79
N GLN A 102 -3.86 -8.57 3.84
CA GLN A 102 -4.54 -9.73 4.40
C GLN A 102 -5.76 -10.13 3.58
N SER A 103 -5.97 -11.43 3.39
CA SER A 103 -7.16 -11.98 2.76
C SER A 103 -8.27 -12.25 3.77
N ALA A 104 -9.52 -12.35 3.29
CA ALA A 104 -10.65 -12.76 4.12
C ALA A 104 -10.46 -14.14 4.79
N ALA A 105 -9.69 -15.03 4.16
CA ALA A 105 -9.35 -16.36 4.69
C ALA A 105 -8.23 -16.34 5.74
N GLY A 106 -7.67 -15.17 6.07
CA GLY A 106 -6.66 -15.00 7.12
C GLY A 106 -5.21 -15.10 6.66
N LYS A 107 -4.93 -15.32 5.36
CA LYS A 107 -3.57 -15.28 4.83
C LYS A 107 -3.06 -13.84 4.85
N ARG A 108 -1.83 -13.62 5.28
CA ARG A 108 -1.33 -12.27 5.59
C ARG A 108 0.14 -12.11 5.25
N PHE A 109 0.46 -10.97 4.65
CA PHE A 109 1.84 -10.47 4.58
C PHE A 109 1.99 -9.33 5.58
N GLU A 110 3.07 -9.35 6.35
CA GLU A 110 3.52 -8.16 7.06
C GLU A 110 4.31 -7.28 6.11
N ILE A 111 4.14 -5.96 6.22
CA ILE A 111 4.88 -4.98 5.43
C ILE A 111 5.82 -4.23 6.37
N VAL A 112 7.11 -4.24 6.06
CA VAL A 112 8.17 -3.66 6.89
C VAL A 112 8.86 -2.55 6.12
N ALA A 113 8.99 -1.36 6.73
CA ALA A 113 9.69 -0.25 6.10
C ALA A 113 11.21 -0.49 6.06
N VAL A 114 11.81 -0.26 4.89
CA VAL A 114 13.26 -0.24 4.70
C VAL A 114 13.75 1.18 4.90
N ARG A 115 14.44 1.42 6.02
CA ARG A 115 14.88 2.77 6.41
C ARG A 115 16.36 3.05 6.23
N GLY A 116 17.15 2.08 5.78
CA GLY A 116 18.59 2.25 5.60
C GLY A 116 19.12 1.56 4.36
N LEU A 117 20.08 2.21 3.70
CA LEU A 117 20.84 1.61 2.62
C LEU A 117 22.21 1.14 3.13
N LYS A 118 22.76 0.11 2.46
CA LYS A 118 24.11 -0.39 2.78
C LYS A 118 25.13 0.74 2.61
N GLY A 119 25.94 0.96 3.64
CA GLY A 119 26.97 2.02 3.64
C GLY A 119 26.49 3.39 4.11
N GLN A 120 25.21 3.56 4.48
CA GLN A 120 24.74 4.79 5.10
C GLN A 120 25.04 4.82 6.62
N PRO A 121 25.48 5.97 7.15
CA PRO A 121 25.52 6.26 8.58
C PRO A 121 24.18 5.99 9.27
N ASP A 122 24.22 5.45 10.49
CA ASP A 122 23.01 5.06 11.24
C ASP A 122 22.05 6.23 11.50
N TRP A 123 22.56 7.45 11.69
CA TRP A 123 21.74 8.65 11.88
C TRP A 123 20.86 8.99 10.67
N MET A 124 21.23 8.57 9.45
CA MET A 124 20.38 8.75 8.27
C MET A 124 19.25 7.72 8.19
N LYS A 125 19.38 6.58 8.90
CA LYS A 125 18.39 5.50 8.85
C LYS A 125 17.08 5.83 9.58
N GLU A 126 17.03 6.96 10.26
CA GLU A 126 15.82 7.44 10.95
C GLU A 126 15.08 8.51 10.12
N LEU A 127 15.69 9.00 9.03
CA LEU A 127 15.21 10.19 8.31
C LEU A 127 14.26 9.88 7.14
N ALA A 128 14.32 8.68 6.56
CA ALA A 128 13.56 8.37 5.35
C ALA A 128 13.17 6.89 5.26
N VAL A 129 12.10 6.62 4.53
CA VAL A 129 11.73 5.28 4.06
C VAL A 129 12.14 5.15 2.59
N TYR A 130 12.99 4.17 2.28
CA TYR A 130 13.51 3.93 0.93
C TYR A 130 12.77 2.82 0.17
N GLY A 131 11.86 2.13 0.86
CA GLY A 131 11.14 0.99 0.34
C GLY A 131 10.41 0.21 1.42
N HIS A 132 9.82 -0.90 1.01
CA HIS A 132 9.08 -1.80 1.88
C HIS A 132 9.41 -3.26 1.52
N GLU A 133 9.55 -4.10 2.54
CA GLU A 133 9.63 -5.55 2.42
C GLU A 133 8.28 -6.18 2.73
N PHE A 134 7.95 -7.24 2.01
CA PHE A 134 6.78 -8.07 2.25
C PHE A 134 7.23 -9.39 2.86
N HIS A 135 6.76 -9.65 4.07
CA HIS A 135 7.08 -10.83 4.84
C HIS A 135 5.88 -11.77 4.87
N LEU A 136 6.07 -13.01 4.42
CA LEU A 136 5.09 -14.09 4.54
C LEU A 136 5.69 -15.17 5.44
N ASP A 137 4.99 -15.52 6.51
CA ASP A 137 5.46 -16.49 7.51
C ASP A 137 6.87 -16.18 8.06
N GLY A 138 7.18 -14.90 8.23
CA GLY A 138 8.48 -14.41 8.73
C GLY A 138 9.63 -14.43 7.70
N ARG A 139 9.39 -14.82 6.45
CA ARG A 139 10.36 -14.76 5.35
C ARG A 139 10.06 -13.58 4.43
N VAL A 140 11.09 -12.83 4.04
CA VAL A 140 10.99 -11.83 2.96
C VAL A 140 10.71 -12.55 1.65
N VAL A 141 9.55 -12.29 1.05
CA VAL A 141 9.13 -12.87 -0.24
C VAL A 141 8.97 -11.82 -1.33
N ALA A 142 9.03 -10.54 -0.99
CA ALA A 142 9.11 -9.47 -1.96
C ALA A 142 9.66 -8.18 -1.32
N ALA A 143 10.07 -7.25 -2.17
CA ALA A 143 10.43 -5.90 -1.77
C ALA A 143 10.09 -4.90 -2.86
N VAL A 144 9.79 -3.67 -2.46
CA VAL A 144 9.66 -2.51 -3.35
C VAL A 144 10.57 -1.40 -2.87
N SER A 145 11.47 -0.93 -3.72
CA SER A 145 12.15 0.34 -3.52
C SER A 145 11.33 1.46 -4.14
N THR A 146 11.21 2.59 -3.43
CA THR A 146 10.56 3.82 -3.91
C THR A 146 11.57 4.83 -4.47
N VAL A 147 12.86 4.48 -4.50
CA VAL A 147 13.97 5.33 -4.97
C VAL A 147 14.17 5.18 -6.49
N ASN A 148 14.58 6.25 -7.18
CA ASN A 148 15.02 6.22 -8.59
C ASN A 148 14.06 5.50 -9.55
N LYS A 149 12.78 5.93 -9.59
CA LYS A 149 11.68 5.34 -10.38
C LYS A 149 11.16 4.00 -9.86
N GLY A 150 11.71 3.54 -8.74
CA GLY A 150 11.28 2.35 -8.04
C GLY A 150 11.74 1.06 -8.69
N THR A 151 11.79 0.02 -7.88
CA THR A 151 12.10 -1.34 -8.33
C THR A 151 11.35 -2.32 -7.46
N VAL A 152 10.80 -3.36 -8.07
CA VAL A 152 10.02 -4.40 -7.37
C VAL A 152 10.71 -5.74 -7.57
N TRP A 153 10.94 -6.45 -6.48
CA TRP A 153 11.42 -7.82 -6.47
C TRP A 153 10.34 -8.71 -5.87
N ILE A 154 10.02 -9.82 -6.53
CA ILE A 154 9.02 -10.78 -6.09
C ILE A 154 9.62 -12.18 -6.18
N ASP A 155 9.50 -12.95 -5.11
CA ASP A 155 9.96 -14.33 -5.06
C ASP A 155 9.25 -15.15 -6.15
N PRO A 156 9.99 -15.79 -7.08
CA PRO A 156 9.40 -16.57 -8.16
C PRO A 156 8.66 -17.82 -7.67
N GLU A 157 8.85 -18.25 -6.43
CA GLU A 157 8.17 -19.40 -5.83
C GLU A 157 6.74 -19.07 -5.37
N LEU A 158 6.38 -17.79 -5.23
CA LEU A 158 5.02 -17.39 -4.89
C LEU A 158 4.02 -17.84 -5.97
N ASP A 159 2.82 -18.25 -5.55
CA ASP A 159 1.74 -18.55 -6.47
C ASP A 159 1.28 -17.28 -7.24
N GLY A 160 0.49 -17.48 -8.29
CA GLY A 160 0.10 -16.39 -9.18
C GLY A 160 -0.73 -15.31 -8.51
N GLU A 161 -1.56 -15.69 -7.54
CA GLU A 161 -2.40 -14.76 -6.78
C GLU A 161 -1.55 -13.89 -5.87
N LEU A 162 -0.68 -14.50 -5.06
CA LEU A 162 0.22 -13.80 -4.16
C LEU A 162 1.16 -12.84 -4.89
N LYS A 163 1.69 -13.25 -6.04
CA LYS A 163 2.48 -12.37 -6.91
C LYS A 163 1.67 -11.15 -7.33
N THR A 164 0.40 -11.34 -7.67
CA THR A 164 -0.49 -10.27 -8.10
C THR A 164 -0.85 -9.33 -6.95
N VAL A 165 -1.09 -9.87 -5.75
CA VAL A 165 -1.34 -9.09 -4.53
C VAL A 165 -0.15 -8.19 -4.20
N VAL A 166 1.07 -8.77 -4.14
CA VAL A 166 2.30 -8.00 -3.87
C VAL A 166 2.52 -6.95 -4.96
N ALA A 167 2.37 -7.30 -6.24
CA ALA A 167 2.53 -6.37 -7.35
C ALA A 167 1.52 -5.22 -7.31
N ALA A 168 0.28 -5.50 -6.90
CA ALA A 168 -0.74 -4.47 -6.69
C ALA A 168 -0.28 -3.50 -5.61
N VAL A 169 0.03 -3.97 -4.39
CA VAL A 169 0.45 -3.07 -3.31
C VAL A 169 1.70 -2.26 -3.69
N ALA A 170 2.69 -2.88 -4.32
CA ALA A 170 3.89 -2.22 -4.81
C ALA A 170 3.58 -1.12 -5.85
N THR A 171 2.67 -1.39 -6.80
CA THR A 171 2.21 -0.39 -7.77
C THR A 171 1.52 0.77 -7.08
N GLY A 172 0.67 0.51 -6.08
CA GLY A 172 0.02 1.54 -5.27
C GLY A 172 1.03 2.45 -4.57
N LEU A 173 2.07 1.85 -3.97
CA LEU A 173 3.16 2.57 -3.31
C LEU A 173 3.93 3.48 -4.27
N LEU A 174 4.28 2.98 -5.46
CA LEU A 174 5.01 3.75 -6.49
C LEU A 174 4.17 4.85 -7.13
N LEU A 175 2.87 4.60 -7.33
CA LEU A 175 1.96 5.61 -7.86
C LEU A 175 1.74 6.74 -6.87
N ARG A 176 1.71 6.43 -5.57
CA ARG A 176 1.57 7.42 -4.51
C ARG A 176 2.76 8.38 -4.45
N THR A 177 3.99 7.88 -4.52
CA THR A 177 5.19 8.74 -4.47
C THR A 177 5.26 9.68 -5.67
N GLY A 178 4.94 9.19 -6.87
CA GLY A 178 4.92 10.03 -8.08
C GLY A 178 3.82 11.11 -8.08
N VAL A 179 2.74 10.95 -7.31
CA VAL A 179 1.69 11.98 -7.15
C VAL A 179 2.14 13.08 -6.18
N GLU A 180 2.84 12.72 -5.10
CA GLU A 180 3.39 13.69 -4.15
C GLU A 180 4.44 14.60 -4.82
N GLU A 181 5.34 14.06 -5.65
CA GLU A 181 6.31 14.87 -6.41
C GLU A 181 5.63 15.91 -7.32
N THR A 182 4.61 15.51 -8.10
CA THR A 182 3.90 16.44 -9.01
C THR A 182 3.09 17.52 -8.29
N ALA A 183 2.62 17.27 -7.06
CA ALA A 183 1.89 18.26 -6.29
C ALA A 183 2.81 19.37 -5.75
N VAL A 184 4.05 19.01 -5.40
CA VAL A 184 5.07 19.96 -4.94
C VAL A 184 5.51 20.87 -6.09
N ASP A 185 5.74 20.32 -7.29
CA ASP A 185 6.10 21.11 -8.47
C ASP A 185 5.01 22.11 -8.91
N SER A 186 3.74 21.84 -8.59
CA SER A 186 2.61 22.71 -8.95
C SER A 186 2.37 23.89 -8.00
N LEU A 187 3.09 23.97 -6.89
CA LEU A 187 3.03 25.09 -5.95
C LEU A 187 4.13 26.14 -6.20
N ASP A 188 5.11 25.82 -7.04
CA ASP A 188 6.22 26.69 -7.45
C ASP A 188 6.08 27.22 -8.89
N SER A 189 4.90 27.05 -9.53
CA SER A 189 4.59 27.52 -10.89
C SER A 189 3.57 28.66 -10.92
#